data_AF-A0A962V7D0-F1
#
_entry.id   AF-A0A962V7D0-F1
#
_cell.length_a   1.000
_cell.length_b   1.000
_cell.length_c   1.000
_cell.angle_alpha   90.00
_cell.angle_beta   90.00
_cell.angle_gamma   90.00
#
_symmetry.space_group_name_H-M   'P 1'
#
loop_
_entity.id
_entity.type
_entity.pdbx_description
1 polymer ?
#
loop_
_entity_poly.entity_id
_entity_poly.type
_entity_poly.pdbx_seq_one_letter_code
_entity_poly.pdbx_strand_id
1 'polypeptide(L)' 'MSTDSKKAPDYIAYTIKALGEKRSKWVEVGVAFTNKSERGGFTLYLDALPVDGKLVVMPPKSRDGQAG' A
#
# COMPACT_ATOMS: atom_id res chain seq x y z
N MET A 1 13.80 16.66 22.93
CA MET A 1 12.72 15.68 22.67
C MET A 1 12.19 15.96 21.28
N SER A 2 12.65 15.23 20.27
CA SER A 2 12.20 15.42 18.89
C SER A 2 10.96 14.55 18.70
N THR A 3 9.81 15.17 18.50
CA THR A 3 8.58 14.47 18.11
C THR A 3 8.77 13.97 16.68
N ASP A 4 9.15 12.71 16.54
CA ASP A 4 9.11 11.99 15.28
C ASP A 4 7.63 11.79 14.91
N SER A 5 7.06 12.78 14.25
CA SER A 5 5.72 12.69 13.68
C SER A 5 5.79 11.68 12.54
N LYS A 6 5.52 10.40 12.85
CA LYS A 6 5.41 9.33 11.85
C LYS A 6 4.44 9.79 10.76
N LYS A 7 4.98 10.18 9.60
CA LYS A 7 4.17 10.56 8.45
C LYS A 7 3.29 9.38 8.07
N ALA A 8 2.01 9.67 7.79
CA ALA A 8 1.14 8.70 7.16
C ALA A 8 1.72 8.32 5.79
N PRO A 9 1.56 7.05 5.35
CA PRO A 9 1.99 6.63 4.04
C PRO A 9 1.18 7.33 2.94
N ASP A 10 1.85 7.65 1.83
CA ASP A 10 1.20 8.27 0.67
C ASP A 10 0.39 7.22 -0.13
N TYR A 11 0.81 5.95 -0.05
CA TYR A 11 0.15 4.82 -0.69
C TYR A 11 0.19 3.55 0.16
N ILE A 12 -0.78 2.68 -0.07
CA ILE A 12 -0.84 1.32 0.45
C ILE A 12 -0.63 0.34 -0.70
N ALA A 13 0.12 -0.73 -0.44
CA ALA A 13 0.41 -1.78 -1.41
C ALA A 13 -0.38 -3.05 -1.10
N TYR A 14 -1.00 -3.62 -2.12
CA TYR A 14 -1.83 -4.81 -2.04
C TYR A 14 -1.36 -5.87 -3.03
N THR A 15 -1.55 -7.14 -2.67
CA THR A 15 -1.60 -8.26 -3.61
C THR A 15 -3.03 -8.81 -3.68
N ILE A 16 -3.39 -9.43 -4.80
CA ILE A 16 -4.73 -10.00 -5.01
C ILE A 16 -4.59 -11.52 -5.00
N LYS A 17 -5.00 -12.16 -3.90
CA LYS A 17 -5.00 -13.63 -3.80
C LYS A 17 -6.29 -14.20 -4.35
N ALA A 18 -6.20 -15.11 -5.32
CA ALA A 18 -7.35 -15.89 -5.77
C ALA A 18 -7.77 -16.91 -4.69
N LEU A 19 -9.07 -16.97 -4.40
CA LEU A 19 -9.70 -17.91 -3.46
C LEU A 19 -10.68 -18.80 -4.23
N GLY A 20 -10.16 -19.52 -5.22
CA GLY A 20 -10.91 -20.30 -6.20
C GLY A 20 -11.30 -19.48 -7.45
N GLU A 21 -12.16 -20.03 -8.30
CA GLU A 21 -12.43 -19.51 -9.65
C GLU A 21 -13.12 -18.13 -9.69
N LYS A 22 -13.89 -17.78 -8.66
CA LYS A 22 -14.75 -16.57 -8.67
C LYS A 22 -14.51 -15.59 -7.53
N ARG A 23 -13.54 -15.86 -6.65
CA ARG A 23 -13.29 -15.02 -5.48
C ARG A 23 -11.85 -14.57 -5.47
N SER A 24 -11.65 -13.32 -5.12
CA SER A 24 -10.33 -12.75 -4.87
C SER A 24 -10.35 -11.99 -3.55
N LYS A 25 -9.21 -11.98 -2.87
CA LYS A 25 -8.99 -11.25 -1.63
C LYS A 25 -7.86 -10.27 -1.85
N TRP A 26 -8.14 -9.00 -1.54
CA TRP A 26 -7.13 -7.97 -1.42
C TRP A 26 -6.40 -8.17 -0.09
N VAL A 27 -5.09 -8.28 -0.16
CA VAL A 27 -4.23 -8.46 1.00
C VAL A 27 -3.23 -7.31 0.99
N GLU A 28 -3.25 -6.50 2.04
CA GLU A 28 -2.24 -5.47 2.25
C GLU A 28 -0.90 -6.15 2.52
N VAL A 29 0.15 -5.69 1.83
CA VAL A 29 1.49 -6.26 1.89
C VAL A 29 2.57 -5.21 2.06
N GLY A 30 2.19 -3.95 2.26
CA GLY A 30 3.14 -2.89 2.50
C GLY A 30 2.60 -1.48 2.28
N VAL A 31 3.50 -0.52 2.31
CA VAL A 31 3.21 0.92 2.17
C VAL A 31 4.26 1.60 1.29
N ALA A 32 3.88 2.71 0.65
CA ALA A 32 4.81 3.51 -0.12
C ALA A 32 4.80 4.98 0.27
N PHE A 33 5.99 5.59 0.18
CA PHE A 33 6.20 7.01 0.44
C PHE A 33 6.83 7.66 -0.78
N THR A 34 6.26 8.79 -1.20
CA THR A 34 6.81 9.60 -2.28
C THR A 34 8.19 10.14 -1.88
N ASN A 35 9.14 10.00 -2.79
CA ASN A 35 10.48 10.53 -2.62
C ASN A 35 10.52 11.96 -3.15
N LYS A 36 11.24 12.85 -2.48
CA LYS A 36 11.42 14.25 -2.91
C LYS A 36 12.39 14.42 -4.10
N SER A 37 12.65 13.35 -4.86
CA SER A 37 13.56 13.37 -6.00
C SER A 37 12.94 14.16 -7.15
N GLU A 38 13.74 14.96 -7.87
CA GLU A 38 13.29 15.71 -9.05
C GLU A 38 12.76 14.80 -10.17
N ARG A 39 13.21 13.54 -10.22
CA ARG A 39 12.73 12.55 -11.19
C ARG A 39 11.35 11.98 -10.85
N GLY A 40 10.84 12.28 -9.66
CA GLY A 40 9.69 11.58 -9.09
C GLY A 40 10.03 10.14 -8.67
N GLY A 41 9.13 9.52 -7.94
CA GLY A 41 9.23 8.12 -7.49
C GLY A 41 8.76 7.94 -6.05
N PHE A 42 8.72 6.68 -5.61
CA PHE A 42 8.38 6.32 -4.25
C PHE A 42 9.26 5.17 -3.76
N THR A 43 9.43 5.10 -2.45
CA THR A 43 10.03 3.95 -1.77
C THR A 43 8.91 3.04 -1.30
N LEU A 44 8.97 1.76 -1.69
CA LEU A 44 8.00 0.74 -1.29
C LEU A 44 8.60 -0.13 -0.17
N TYR A 45 7.91 -0.19 0.97
CA TYR A 45 8.24 -1.07 2.08
C TYR A 45 7.25 -2.23 2.08
N LEU A 46 7.75 -3.46 1.98
CA LEU A 46 6.93 -4.66 1.89
C LEU A 46 7.09 -5.53 3.13
N ASP A 47 5.97 -5.97 3.69
CA ASP A 47 5.91 -6.99 4.72
C ASP A 47 5.95 -8.41 4.11
N ALA A 48 5.53 -8.54 2.84
CA ALA A 48 5.57 -9.79 2.09
C ALA A 48 5.78 -9.55 0.60
N LEU A 49 6.53 -10.46 -0.04
CA LEU A 49 6.76 -10.45 -1.49
C LEU A 49 5.69 -11.29 -2.21
N PRO A 50 4.88 -10.71 -3.10
CA PRO A 50 3.94 -11.49 -3.90
C PRO A 50 4.68 -12.28 -4.98
N VAL A 51 4.51 -13.59 -4.96
CA VAL A 51 5.18 -14.54 -5.88
C VAL A 51 4.60 -14.54 -7.29
N ASP A 52 3.40 -13.98 -7.46
CA ASP A 52 2.75 -13.81 -8.77
C ASP A 52 3.28 -12.57 -9.53
N GLY A 53 4.16 -11.78 -8.90
CA GLY A 53 4.76 -10.58 -9.47
C GLY A 53 3.80 -9.39 -9.57
N LYS A 54 2.61 -9.47 -8.97
CA LYS A 54 1.60 -8.40 -9.07
C LYS A 54 1.44 -7.66 -7.74
N LEU A 55 1.71 -6.35 -7.80
CA LEU A 55 1.44 -5.38 -6.73
C LEU A 55 0.47 -4.32 -7.24
N VAL A 56 -0.49 -3.95 -6.40
CA VAL A 56 -1.40 -2.84 -6.63
C VAL A 56 -1.13 -1.79 -5.56
N VAL A 57 -0.67 -0.62 -5.98
CA VAL A 57 -0.33 0.50 -5.08
C VAL A 57 -1.36 1.60 -5.28
N MET A 58 -2.06 1.99 -4.21
CA MET A 58 -3.15 2.97 -4.25
C MET A 58 -3.07 3.92 -3.06
N PRO A 59 -3.56 5.17 -3.17
CA PRO A 59 -3.68 6.06 -2.02
C PRO A 59 -4.50 5.40 -0.90
N PRO A 60 -4.23 5.73 0.38
CA PRO A 60 -5.07 5.31 1.48
C PRO A 60 -6.53 5.72 1.21
N LYS A 61 -7.48 4.86 1.57
CA LYS A 61 -8.89 5.24 1.52
C LYS A 61 -9.10 6.46 2.43
N SER A 62 -9.73 7.51 1.92
CA SER A 62 -10.16 8.64 2.75
C SER A 62 -11.00 8.14 3.92
N ARG A 63 -10.80 8.73 5.11
CA ARG A 63 -11.48 8.33 6.36
C ARG A 63 -13.01 8.46 6.31
N ASP A 64 -13.58 9.02 5.25
CA ASP A 64 -15.03 9.22 5.08
C ASP A 64 -15.80 7.99 4.55
N GLY A 65 -15.12 6.85 4.34
CA GLY A 65 -15.71 5.64 3.74
C GLY A 65 -15.95 4.46 4.68
N GLN A 66 -15.92 4.67 6.00
CA GLN A 66 -16.22 3.62 6.99
C GLN A 66 -17.41 4.06 7.86
N ALA A 67 -18.58 4.14 7.22
CA ALA A 67 -19.89 4.12 7.88
C ALA A 67 -20.80 3.20 7.04
N GLY A 68 -21.19 2.07 7.63
CA GLY A 68 -22.01 1.02 7.00
C GLY A 68 -21.58 -0.36 7.42
#